data_AF-A0A2S7X835-F1
#
_entry.id   AF-A0A2S7X835-F1
#
_cell.length_a   1.000
_cell.length_b   1.000
_cell.length_c   1.000
_cell.angle_alpha   90.00
_cell.angle_beta   90.00
_cell.angle_gamma   90.00
#
_symmetry.space_group_name_H-M   'P 1'
#
loop_
_entity.id
_entity.type
_entity.pdbx_description
1 polymer ?
#
loop_
_entity_poly.entity_id
_entity_poly.type
_entity_poly.pdbx_seq_one_letter_code
_entity_poly.pdbx_strand_id
1 'polypeptide(L)'
;MFNKKYFWERLSVVAGLVATVVSVYSLWVQTRPELISVSMSVLSSEKVTDVETVPGVKAKFTYEGRDVLGLWKIKVRLENTSERNLIGVGSKSDLLYRSIPIKINEKFKVININSEIDNVGIIPVLLTDNEIDISFEQWSENETTTLIMYLEQLTAENIIPILESKSKSLINGKVIVTDNSDGFYTVKKRKPRFEIPDWLDSSIDLINSISISMWFVLILNIIWSTPFGYIKLRNWKKQYSDLFSRHLDSIIGKVDHNDIINMLESYKDQPYKAPSWIWRDFNGPKCPDSLVAETFKSTVVVLVICVIVIASWVLKLAI
;
A
#
# COMPACT_ATOMS: atom_id res chain seq x y z
N MET A 1 -17.35 41.08 -11.66
CA MET A 1 -16.04 41.33 -11.03
C MET A 1 -15.83 40.26 -9.96
N PHE A 2 -15.04 39.22 -10.24
CA PHE A 2 -14.82 38.10 -9.31
C PHE A 2 -14.02 38.59 -8.10
N ASN A 3 -14.61 38.54 -6.91
CA ASN A 3 -13.93 38.96 -5.69
C ASN A 3 -12.95 37.85 -5.26
N LYS A 4 -11.71 37.96 -5.74
CA LYS A 4 -10.66 36.94 -5.58
C LYS A 4 -10.48 36.49 -4.12
N LYS A 5 -10.64 37.39 -3.15
CA LYS A 5 -10.47 37.07 -1.72
C LYS A 5 -11.46 36.01 -1.23
N TYR A 6 -12.75 36.20 -1.49
CA TYR A 6 -13.79 35.23 -1.11
C TYR A 6 -13.67 33.90 -1.87
N PHE A 7 -13.12 33.93 -3.08
CA PHE A 7 -12.86 32.70 -3.83
C PHE A 7 -11.76 31.86 -3.16
N TRP A 8 -10.63 32.46 -2.78
CA TRP A 8 -9.55 31.77 -2.08
C TRP A 8 -9.95 31.26 -0.69
N GLU A 9 -10.74 32.04 0.06
CA GLU A 9 -11.27 31.62 1.37
C GLU A 9 -12.23 30.43 1.25
N ARG A 10 -13.09 30.39 0.23
CA ARG A 10 -13.96 29.23 0.00
C ARG A 10 -13.20 28.00 -0.48
N LEU A 11 -12.20 28.19 -1.33
CA LEU A 11 -11.34 27.10 -1.81
C LEU A 11 -10.55 26.46 -0.65
N SER A 12 -10.01 27.28 0.26
CA SER A 12 -9.25 26.77 1.42
C SER A 12 -10.15 25.99 2.40
N VAL A 13 -11.39 26.44 2.62
CA VAL A 13 -12.38 25.71 3.42
C VAL A 13 -12.70 24.36 2.80
N VAL A 14 -12.95 24.31 1.48
CA VAL A 14 -13.23 23.05 0.77
C VAL A 14 -12.03 22.11 0.84
N ALA A 15 -10.82 22.61 0.61
CA ALA A 15 -9.60 21.81 0.70
C ALA A 15 -9.37 21.26 2.12
N GLY A 16 -9.62 22.06 3.16
CA GLY A 16 -9.53 21.62 4.55
C GLY A 16 -10.55 20.53 4.89
N LEU A 17 -11.76 20.63 4.34
CA LEU A 17 -12.82 19.64 4.53
C LEU A 17 -12.45 18.30 3.87
N VAL A 18 -11.96 18.33 2.63
CA VAL A 18 -11.45 17.15 1.92
C VAL A 18 -10.28 16.51 2.67
N ALA A 19 -9.30 17.31 3.12
CA ALA A 19 -8.17 16.80 3.88
C ALA A 19 -8.63 16.09 5.17
N THR A 20 -9.60 16.67 5.88
CA THR A 20 -10.16 16.08 7.10
C THR A 20 -10.85 14.73 6.82
N VAL A 21 -11.66 14.65 5.76
CA VAL A 21 -12.33 13.40 5.35
C VAL A 21 -11.30 12.32 5.01
N VAL A 22 -10.26 12.69 4.25
CA VAL A 22 -9.17 11.76 3.90
C VAL A 22 -8.43 11.29 5.15
N SER A 23 -8.08 12.19 6.08
CA SER A 23 -7.42 11.81 7.33
C SER A 23 -8.27 10.87 8.20
N VAL A 24 -9.56 11.15 8.35
CA VAL A 24 -10.48 10.27 9.09
C VAL A 24 -10.59 8.90 8.42
N TYR A 25 -10.69 8.86 7.08
CA TYR A 25 -10.71 7.61 6.33
C TYR A 25 -9.42 6.81 6.49
N SER A 26 -8.26 7.46 6.41
CA SER A 26 -6.96 6.80 6.60
C SER A 26 -6.81 6.22 8.01
N LEU A 27 -7.23 6.96 9.05
CA LEU A 27 -7.23 6.46 10.43
C LEU A 27 -8.17 5.27 10.59
N TRP A 28 -9.34 5.31 9.96
CA TRP A 28 -10.28 4.19 9.99
C TRP A 28 -9.73 2.95 9.29
N VAL A 29 -9.06 3.10 8.14
CA VAL A 29 -8.41 1.98 7.45
C VAL A 29 -7.30 1.38 8.31
N GLN A 30 -6.49 2.19 8.99
CA GLN A 30 -5.41 1.70 9.87
C GLN A 30 -5.92 1.03 11.15
N THR A 31 -7.10 1.41 11.64
CA THR A 31 -7.67 0.85 12.88
C THR A 31 -8.58 -0.35 12.64
N ARG A 32 -8.78 -0.75 11.38
CA ARG A 32 -9.53 -1.96 11.07
C ARG A 32 -8.75 -3.19 11.54
N PRO A 33 -9.38 -4.13 12.25
CA PRO A 33 -8.74 -5.39 12.57
C PRO A 33 -8.40 -6.14 11.28
N GLU A 34 -7.13 -6.52 11.14
CA GLU A 34 -6.64 -7.35 10.05
C GLU A 34 -7.45 -8.65 9.98
N LEU A 35 -7.93 -8.98 8.78
CA LEU A 35 -8.72 -10.18 8.58
C LEU A 35 -7.78 -11.38 8.52
N ILE A 36 -7.90 -12.26 9.51
CA ILE A 36 -7.18 -13.53 9.55
C ILE A 36 -7.92 -14.54 8.67
N SER A 37 -7.26 -15.06 7.64
CA SER A 37 -7.83 -16.10 6.79
C SER A 37 -6.80 -17.08 6.23
N VAL A 38 -7.11 -18.36 6.38
CA VAL A 38 -6.37 -19.46 5.74
C VAL A 38 -7.23 -20.04 4.63
N SER A 39 -6.64 -20.19 3.44
CA SER A 39 -7.26 -20.86 2.29
C SER A 39 -6.76 -22.29 2.21
N MET A 40 -7.69 -23.22 1.97
CA MET A 40 -7.42 -24.62 1.69
C MET A 40 -8.03 -24.95 0.34
N SER A 41 -7.16 -25.23 -0.63
CA SER A 41 -7.54 -25.52 -2.01
C SER A 41 -7.24 -26.97 -2.35
N VAL A 42 -8.25 -27.74 -2.74
CA VAL A 42 -8.04 -29.09 -3.29
C VAL A 42 -7.53 -28.93 -4.71
N LEU A 43 -6.28 -29.33 -4.96
CA LEU A 43 -5.61 -29.22 -6.26
C LEU A 43 -5.90 -30.42 -7.16
N SER A 44 -5.97 -31.63 -6.58
CA SER A 44 -6.36 -32.85 -7.28
C SER A 44 -6.96 -33.85 -6.30
N SER A 45 -7.88 -34.67 -6.80
CA SER A 45 -8.53 -35.76 -6.08
C SER A 45 -8.65 -36.94 -7.03
N GLU A 46 -7.76 -37.92 -6.88
CA GLU A 46 -7.64 -39.04 -7.82
C GLU A 46 -7.83 -40.37 -7.11
N LYS A 47 -8.67 -41.24 -7.66
CA LYS A 47 -8.84 -42.61 -7.18
C LYS A 47 -7.77 -43.50 -7.81
N VAL A 48 -6.74 -43.81 -7.03
CA VAL A 48 -5.55 -44.59 -7.47
C VAL A 48 -5.91 -46.03 -7.84
N THR A 49 -6.99 -46.55 -7.27
CA THR A 49 -7.50 -47.90 -7.57
C THR A 49 -8.48 -47.94 -8.73
N ASP A 50 -8.81 -46.80 -9.33
CA ASP A 50 -9.68 -46.73 -10.51
C ASP A 50 -8.84 -46.85 -11.78
N VAL A 51 -8.33 -48.07 -12.00
CA VAL A 51 -7.58 -48.38 -13.22
C VAL A 51 -8.62 -48.78 -14.25
N GLU A 52 -8.70 -48.04 -15.37
CA GLU A 52 -9.46 -48.44 -16.55
C GLU A 52 -8.99 -49.84 -16.96
N THR A 53 -9.80 -50.82 -16.57
CA THR A 53 -9.50 -52.22 -16.78
C THR A 53 -10.20 -52.63 -18.05
N VAL A 54 -9.47 -53.35 -18.90
CA VAL A 54 -10.04 -54.04 -20.07
C VAL A 54 -11.31 -54.79 -19.64
N PRO A 55 -12.41 -54.74 -20.42
CA PRO A 55 -13.65 -55.40 -20.05
C PRO A 55 -13.43 -56.86 -19.58
N GLY A 56 -13.83 -57.16 -18.35
CA GLY A 56 -13.69 -58.49 -17.75
C GLY A 56 -12.49 -58.69 -16.81
N VAL A 57 -11.55 -57.73 -16.73
CA VAL A 57 -10.43 -57.80 -15.79
C VAL A 57 -10.86 -57.30 -14.41
N LYS A 58 -10.64 -58.13 -13.38
CA LYS A 58 -10.83 -57.75 -11.97
C LYS A 58 -9.46 -57.56 -11.31
N ALA A 59 -9.16 -56.34 -10.88
CA ALA A 59 -7.98 -56.06 -10.07
C ALA A 59 -8.34 -56.10 -8.58
N LYS A 60 -7.43 -56.63 -7.77
CA LYS A 60 -7.53 -56.61 -6.30
C LYS A 60 -6.38 -55.77 -5.76
N PHE A 61 -6.69 -54.71 -5.03
CA PHE A 61 -5.71 -53.81 -4.47
C PHE A 61 -5.48 -54.14 -3.00
N THR A 62 -4.21 -54.14 -2.60
CA THR A 62 -3.81 -54.35 -1.20
C THR A 62 -2.92 -53.20 -0.74
N TYR A 63 -3.07 -52.83 0.53
CA TYR A 63 -2.22 -51.88 1.23
C TYR A 63 -1.70 -52.56 2.50
N GLU A 64 -0.39 -52.63 2.67
CA GLU A 64 0.27 -53.33 3.80
C GLU A 64 -0.24 -54.77 3.99
N GLY A 65 -0.55 -55.47 2.88
CA GLY A 65 -1.03 -56.85 2.90
C GLY A 65 -2.53 -57.02 3.23
N ARG A 66 -3.25 -55.93 3.47
CA ARG A 66 -4.72 -55.93 3.67
C ARG A 66 -5.42 -55.48 2.39
N ASP A 67 -6.54 -56.13 2.08
CA ASP A 67 -7.40 -55.73 0.95
C ASP A 67 -8.00 -54.34 1.20
N VAL A 68 -7.94 -53.47 0.19
CA VAL A 68 -8.57 -52.14 0.23
C VAL A 68 -9.60 -51.99 -0.87
N LEU A 69 -10.75 -51.38 -0.55
CA LEU A 69 -11.84 -51.20 -1.51
C LEU A 69 -11.53 -50.10 -2.52
N GLY A 70 -10.92 -49.01 -2.06
CA GLY A 70 -10.50 -47.92 -2.89
C GLY A 70 -9.46 -47.06 -2.20
N LEU A 71 -8.42 -46.66 -2.94
CA LEU A 71 -7.40 -45.74 -2.47
C LEU A 71 -7.52 -44.43 -3.23
N TRP A 72 -7.56 -43.33 -2.48
CA TRP A 72 -7.62 -41.98 -3.02
C TRP A 72 -6.36 -41.23 -2.66
N LYS A 73 -5.86 -40.45 -3.62
CA LYS A 73 -4.77 -39.50 -3.43
C LYS A 73 -5.35 -38.10 -3.60
N ILE A 74 -5.27 -37.30 -2.55
CA ILE A 74 -5.72 -35.91 -2.56
C ILE A 74 -4.52 -35.01 -2.37
N LYS A 75 -4.40 -34.01 -3.25
CA LYS A 75 -3.42 -32.95 -3.14
C LYS A 75 -4.10 -31.67 -2.70
N VAL A 76 -3.66 -31.10 -1.58
CA VAL A 76 -4.25 -29.90 -0.99
C VAL A 76 -3.19 -28.84 -0.81
N ARG A 77 -3.48 -27.62 -1.27
CA ARG A 77 -2.68 -26.43 -0.97
C ARG A 77 -3.31 -25.66 0.17
N LEU A 78 -2.48 -25.31 1.13
CA LEU A 78 -2.80 -24.46 2.25
C LEU A 78 -2.05 -23.14 2.08
N GLU A 79 -2.73 -22.02 2.26
CA GLU A 79 -2.18 -20.69 2.05
C GLU A 79 -2.64 -19.74 3.15
N ASN A 80 -1.70 -18.97 3.70
CA ASN A 80 -2.05 -17.82 4.53
C ASN A 80 -2.46 -16.66 3.61
N THR A 81 -3.76 -16.39 3.59
CA THR A 81 -4.36 -15.30 2.78
C THR A 81 -4.65 -14.04 3.59
N SER A 82 -4.10 -13.99 4.81
CA SER A 82 -4.18 -12.85 5.71
C SER A 82 -3.18 -11.77 5.28
N GLU A 83 -3.40 -10.53 5.71
CA GLU A 83 -2.48 -9.40 5.50
C GLU A 83 -1.40 -9.33 6.58
N ARG A 84 -1.21 -10.43 7.33
CA ARG A 84 -0.19 -10.57 8.38
C ARG A 84 0.23 -12.01 8.60
N ASN A 85 1.34 -12.20 9.32
CA ASN A 85 1.81 -13.51 9.77
C ASN A 85 0.84 -14.11 10.81
N LEU A 86 0.59 -15.41 10.71
CA LEU A 86 -0.15 -16.17 11.71
C LEU A 86 0.79 -16.81 12.71
N ILE A 87 0.45 -16.73 13.99
CA ILE A 87 1.21 -17.33 15.08
C ILE A 87 0.41 -18.54 15.61
N GLY A 88 0.98 -19.74 15.53
CA GLY A 88 0.32 -20.95 16.02
C GLY A 88 0.64 -21.28 17.49
N VAL A 89 1.83 -20.89 17.97
CA VAL A 89 2.31 -21.23 19.32
C VAL A 89 2.62 -19.96 20.14
N GLY A 90 2.29 -19.98 21.43
CA GLY A 90 2.64 -18.93 22.39
C GLY A 90 1.44 -18.11 22.87
N SER A 91 1.71 -17.11 23.71
CA SER A 91 0.67 -16.27 24.36
C SER A 91 -0.07 -15.34 23.41
N LYS A 92 0.46 -15.13 22.20
CA LYS A 92 -0.14 -14.33 21.13
C LYS A 92 -0.60 -15.20 19.95
N SER A 93 -0.99 -16.45 20.21
CA SER A 93 -1.49 -17.35 19.16
C SER A 93 -2.77 -16.79 18.52
N ASP A 94 -2.85 -16.90 17.19
CA ASP A 94 -4.03 -16.57 16.38
C ASP A 94 -5.02 -17.75 16.29
N LEU A 95 -4.63 -18.92 16.82
CA LEU A 95 -5.46 -20.12 16.83
C LEU A 95 -6.36 -20.10 18.08
N LEU A 96 -7.63 -20.49 17.89
CA LEU A 96 -8.55 -20.69 19.02
C LEU A 96 -8.15 -21.94 19.84
N TYR A 97 -7.55 -22.91 19.16
CA TYR A 97 -7.01 -24.15 19.71
C TYR A 97 -5.52 -24.25 19.40
N ARG A 98 -4.89 -25.42 19.57
CA ARG A 98 -3.46 -25.60 19.25
C ARG A 98 -3.18 -25.84 17.76
N SER A 99 -4.23 -26.06 16.98
CA SER A 99 -4.18 -26.58 15.62
C SER A 99 -5.41 -26.14 14.82
N ILE A 100 -5.32 -26.26 13.50
CA ILE A 100 -6.45 -26.14 12.59
C ILE A 100 -6.96 -27.54 12.26
N PRO A 101 -8.10 -27.98 12.81
CA PRO A 101 -8.72 -29.25 12.48
C PRO A 101 -9.34 -29.24 11.08
N ILE A 102 -9.05 -30.30 10.34
CA ILE A 102 -9.60 -30.66 9.05
C ILE A 102 -10.30 -32.00 9.20
N LYS A 103 -11.60 -32.03 8.93
CA LYS A 103 -12.42 -33.24 8.91
C LYS A 103 -12.59 -33.71 7.48
N ILE A 104 -12.45 -35.01 7.29
CA ILE A 104 -12.81 -35.72 6.08
C ILE A 104 -14.12 -36.47 6.35
N ASN A 105 -14.96 -36.61 5.33
CA ASN A 105 -16.20 -37.38 5.45
C ASN A 105 -15.95 -38.80 5.99
N GLU A 106 -16.83 -39.27 6.88
CA GLU A 106 -16.69 -40.51 7.68
C GLU A 106 -16.60 -41.81 6.88
N LYS A 107 -16.84 -41.73 5.57
CA LYS A 107 -16.70 -42.86 4.64
C LYS A 107 -15.25 -43.12 4.21
N PHE A 108 -14.32 -42.29 4.67
CA PHE A 108 -12.89 -42.37 4.36
C PHE A 108 -12.06 -42.44 5.63
N LYS A 109 -10.95 -43.17 5.53
CA LYS A 109 -9.90 -43.24 6.53
C LYS A 109 -8.60 -42.71 5.96
N VAL A 110 -7.94 -41.79 6.65
CA VAL A 110 -6.60 -41.31 6.32
C VAL A 110 -5.61 -42.40 6.67
N ILE A 111 -4.81 -42.81 5.70
CA ILE A 111 -3.77 -43.82 5.89
C ILE A 111 -2.39 -43.16 5.99
N ASN A 112 -2.17 -42.10 5.21
CA ASN A 112 -0.89 -41.41 5.17
C ASN A 112 -1.07 -39.94 4.76
N ILE A 113 -0.21 -39.07 5.30
CA ILE A 113 -0.16 -37.64 5.00
C ILE A 113 1.31 -37.26 4.87
N ASN A 114 1.66 -36.65 3.74
CA ASN A 114 3.02 -36.15 3.50
C ASN A 114 2.97 -34.71 3.01
N SER A 115 3.98 -33.92 3.36
CA SER A 115 4.22 -32.61 2.76
C SER A 115 5.04 -32.77 1.48
N GLU A 116 4.58 -32.22 0.37
CA GLU A 116 5.34 -32.19 -0.89
C GLU A 116 6.19 -30.92 -0.98
N ILE A 117 5.59 -29.78 -0.64
CA ILE A 117 6.25 -28.47 -0.57
C ILE A 117 5.87 -27.89 0.78
N ASP A 118 6.85 -27.61 1.62
CA ASP A 118 6.60 -26.99 2.92
C ASP A 118 7.56 -25.83 3.16
N ASN A 119 7.05 -24.62 2.97
CA ASN A 119 7.77 -23.39 3.27
C ASN A 119 7.41 -22.82 4.65
N VAL A 120 6.48 -23.47 5.36
CA VAL A 120 5.88 -22.97 6.60
C VAL A 120 6.39 -23.75 7.82
N GLY A 121 6.76 -25.02 7.65
CA GLY A 121 7.04 -25.92 8.77
C GLY A 121 5.75 -26.49 9.37
N ILE A 122 4.77 -26.80 8.52
CA ILE A 122 3.49 -27.36 8.94
C ILE A 122 3.66 -28.83 9.36
N ILE A 123 3.18 -29.16 10.55
CA ILE A 123 3.18 -30.52 11.09
C ILE A 123 1.73 -31.04 11.10
N PRO A 124 1.35 -31.90 10.13
CA PRO A 124 0.06 -32.57 10.15
C PRO A 124 0.08 -33.72 11.17
N VAL A 125 -0.92 -33.76 12.04
CA VAL A 125 -1.09 -34.81 13.06
C VAL A 125 -2.43 -35.49 12.84
N LEU A 126 -2.42 -36.82 12.73
CA LEU A 126 -3.66 -37.59 12.66
C LEU A 126 -4.28 -37.69 14.06
N LEU A 127 -5.49 -37.16 14.25
CA LEU A 127 -6.23 -37.29 15.51
C LEU A 127 -7.08 -38.55 15.54
N THR A 128 -7.82 -38.79 14.47
CA THR A 128 -8.72 -39.93 14.27
C THR A 128 -8.58 -40.43 12.84
N ASP A 129 -9.26 -41.53 12.51
CA ASP A 129 -9.25 -42.09 11.16
C ASP A 129 -9.68 -41.06 10.09
N ASN A 130 -10.46 -40.02 10.41
CA ASN A 130 -10.95 -39.04 9.43
C ASN A 130 -10.74 -37.57 9.84
N GLU A 131 -9.92 -37.30 10.86
CA GLU A 131 -9.62 -35.94 11.33
C GLU A 131 -8.11 -35.72 11.42
N ILE A 132 -7.67 -34.62 10.83
CA ILE A 132 -6.27 -34.20 10.75
C ILE A 132 -6.16 -32.83 11.39
N ASP A 133 -5.18 -32.67 12.26
CA ASP A 133 -4.82 -31.39 12.86
C ASP A 133 -3.58 -30.83 12.21
N ILE A 134 -3.66 -29.56 11.81
CA ILE A 134 -2.52 -28.81 11.28
C ILE A 134 -1.96 -27.92 12.37
N SER A 135 -0.70 -28.16 12.73
CA SER A 135 0.05 -27.31 13.65
C SER A 135 1.20 -26.60 12.93
N PHE A 136 1.53 -25.39 13.39
CA PHE A 136 2.61 -24.55 12.87
C PHE A 136 3.08 -23.60 13.98
N GLU A 137 4.32 -23.12 13.91
CA GLU A 137 4.83 -22.11 14.85
C GLU A 137 4.49 -20.70 14.37
N GLN A 138 4.93 -20.38 13.15
CA GLN A 138 4.68 -19.12 12.46
C GLN A 138 4.42 -19.42 10.99
N TRP A 139 3.46 -18.70 10.41
CA TRP A 139 3.09 -18.83 9.01
C TRP A 139 3.01 -17.44 8.38
N SER A 140 3.98 -17.10 7.54
CA SER A 140 4.10 -15.76 6.97
C SER A 140 3.03 -15.48 5.92
N GLU A 141 2.84 -14.21 5.59
CA GLU A 141 1.97 -13.78 4.49
C GLU A 141 2.36 -14.45 3.17
N ASN A 142 1.37 -14.98 2.44
CA ASN A 142 1.54 -15.64 1.14
C ASN A 142 2.42 -16.90 1.14
N GLU A 143 2.88 -17.37 2.31
CA GLU A 143 3.51 -18.68 2.37
C GLU A 143 2.47 -19.77 2.13
N THR A 144 2.90 -20.80 1.42
CA THR A 144 2.06 -21.94 1.06
C THR A 144 2.72 -23.24 1.46
N THR A 145 1.90 -24.20 1.84
CA THR A 145 2.32 -25.60 1.98
C THR A 145 1.40 -26.47 1.13
N THR A 146 1.94 -27.57 0.60
CA THR A 146 1.17 -28.54 -0.19
C THR A 146 1.25 -29.89 0.50
N LEU A 147 0.09 -30.39 0.90
CA LEU A 147 -0.07 -31.70 1.53
C LEU A 147 -0.61 -32.71 0.50
N ILE A 148 -0.11 -33.93 0.58
CA ILE A 148 -0.60 -35.10 -0.13
C ILE A 148 -1.17 -36.06 0.91
N MET A 149 -2.45 -36.34 0.81
CA MET A 149 -3.17 -37.27 1.67
C MET A 149 -3.54 -38.53 0.88
N TYR A 150 -3.32 -39.68 1.50
CA TYR A 150 -3.78 -40.98 1.00
C TYR A 150 -4.92 -41.47 1.87
N LEU A 151 -6.09 -41.70 1.26
CA LEU A 151 -7.30 -42.11 1.94
C LEU A 151 -7.76 -43.49 1.47
N GLU A 152 -8.16 -44.33 2.43
CA GLU A 152 -8.90 -45.56 2.20
C GLU A 152 -10.39 -45.27 2.20
N GLN A 153 -11.08 -45.81 1.21
CA GLN A 153 -12.53 -45.81 1.15
C GLN A 153 -13.10 -46.98 1.95
N LEU A 154 -13.96 -46.70 2.92
CA LEU A 154 -14.52 -47.72 3.84
C LEU A 154 -15.81 -48.38 3.32
N THR A 155 -16.42 -47.81 2.28
CA THR A 155 -17.70 -48.27 1.72
C THR A 155 -17.56 -48.56 0.24
N ALA A 156 -18.38 -49.46 -0.32
CA ALA A 156 -18.31 -49.81 -1.74
C ALA A 156 -18.99 -48.78 -2.68
N GLU A 157 -19.65 -47.76 -2.13
CA GLU A 157 -20.35 -46.71 -2.88
C GLU A 157 -19.36 -45.79 -3.59
N ASN A 158 -19.58 -45.44 -4.86
CA ASN A 158 -18.67 -44.52 -5.57
C ASN A 158 -18.85 -43.07 -5.08
N ILE A 159 -17.96 -42.60 -4.19
CA ILE A 159 -18.06 -41.31 -3.51
C ILE A 159 -16.70 -40.62 -3.56
N ILE A 160 -16.72 -39.29 -3.61
CA ILE A 160 -15.53 -38.43 -3.61
C ILE A 160 -15.24 -37.98 -2.17
N PRO A 161 -13.97 -37.92 -1.75
CA PRO A 161 -13.62 -37.39 -0.45
C PRO A 161 -13.88 -35.88 -0.37
N ILE A 162 -14.54 -35.45 0.71
CA ILE A 162 -14.86 -34.03 0.96
C ILE A 162 -14.10 -33.58 2.20
N LEU A 163 -13.41 -32.45 2.08
CA LEU A 163 -12.65 -31.81 3.15
C LEU A 163 -13.45 -30.65 3.73
N GLU A 164 -13.58 -30.62 5.06
CA GLU A 164 -14.25 -29.55 5.78
C GLU A 164 -13.35 -29.07 6.92
N SER A 165 -13.31 -27.77 7.18
CA SER A 165 -12.64 -27.23 8.37
C SER A 165 -13.68 -26.76 9.39
N LYS A 166 -13.39 -26.93 10.68
CA LYS A 166 -14.20 -26.32 11.73
C LYS A 166 -14.06 -24.80 11.60
N SER A 167 -15.18 -24.13 11.34
CA SER A 167 -15.26 -22.70 11.02
C SER A 167 -14.78 -21.74 12.12
N LYS A 168 -14.41 -22.24 13.31
CA LYS A 168 -13.96 -21.43 14.47
C LYS A 168 -12.51 -21.67 14.90
N SER A 169 -11.67 -22.25 14.04
CA SER A 169 -10.30 -22.62 14.43
C SER A 169 -9.35 -21.42 14.60
N LEU A 170 -9.70 -20.24 14.05
CA LEU A 170 -8.92 -19.00 14.09
C LEU A 170 -9.65 -17.93 14.92
N ILE A 171 -8.93 -17.20 15.76
CA ILE A 171 -9.48 -16.09 16.56
C ILE A 171 -9.87 -14.95 15.60
N ASN A 172 -11.15 -14.60 15.54
CA ASN A 172 -11.69 -13.59 14.62
C ASN A 172 -11.31 -13.84 13.14
N GLY A 173 -11.03 -15.09 12.79
CA GLY A 173 -10.63 -15.49 11.45
C GLY A 173 -11.53 -16.57 10.86
N LYS A 174 -11.22 -16.98 9.63
CA LYS A 174 -11.92 -18.08 8.96
C LYS A 174 -10.98 -18.94 8.13
N VAL A 175 -11.29 -20.24 8.08
CA VAL A 175 -10.69 -21.17 7.13
C VAL A 175 -11.66 -21.33 5.96
N ILE A 176 -11.20 -21.06 4.75
CA ILE A 176 -11.99 -21.20 3.53
C ILE A 176 -11.53 -22.46 2.82
N VAL A 177 -12.43 -23.42 2.63
CA VAL A 177 -12.15 -24.61 1.82
C VAL A 177 -12.77 -24.41 0.44
N THR A 178 -11.95 -24.53 -0.60
CA THR A 178 -12.37 -24.47 -2.01
C THR A 178 -11.93 -25.73 -2.73
N ASP A 179 -12.87 -26.42 -3.35
CA ASP A 179 -12.56 -27.51 -4.24
C ASP A 179 -12.24 -26.96 -5.64
N ASN A 180 -10.97 -27.09 -6.06
CA ASN A 180 -10.50 -26.66 -7.38
C ASN A 180 -10.07 -27.87 -8.22
N SER A 181 -10.47 -29.09 -7.85
CA SER A 181 -10.07 -30.32 -8.55
C SER A 181 -10.52 -30.36 -10.02
N ASP A 182 -11.60 -29.65 -10.37
CA ASP A 182 -12.18 -29.61 -11.73
C ASP A 182 -11.85 -28.34 -12.55
N GLY A 183 -11.11 -27.36 -11.99
CA GLY A 183 -11.11 -25.99 -12.54
C GLY A 183 -9.73 -25.35 -12.69
N PHE A 184 -9.35 -25.03 -13.93
CA PHE A 184 -8.25 -24.13 -14.28
C PHE A 184 -8.21 -22.89 -13.38
N TYR A 185 -7.01 -22.51 -12.96
CA TYR A 185 -6.70 -21.30 -12.19
C TYR A 185 -7.31 -20.04 -12.82
N THR A 186 -8.56 -19.74 -12.49
CA THR A 186 -9.04 -18.37 -12.59
C THR A 186 -8.63 -17.72 -11.28
N VAL A 187 -7.50 -17.01 -11.32
CA VAL A 187 -7.16 -16.04 -10.27
C VAL A 187 -8.31 -15.05 -10.25
N LYS A 188 -9.33 -15.31 -9.42
CA LYS A 188 -10.37 -14.35 -9.12
C LYS A 188 -9.67 -13.24 -8.36
N LYS A 189 -9.16 -12.24 -9.09
CA LYS A 189 -8.81 -10.94 -8.52
C LYS A 189 -9.98 -10.58 -7.60
N ARG A 190 -9.70 -10.41 -6.31
CA ARG A 190 -10.73 -10.00 -5.34
C ARG A 190 -11.45 -8.81 -5.96
N LYS A 191 -12.73 -8.97 -6.30
CA LYS A 191 -13.55 -7.81 -6.65
C LYS A 191 -13.48 -6.88 -5.43
N PRO A 192 -13.09 -5.61 -5.58
CA PRO A 192 -13.16 -4.68 -4.47
C PRO A 192 -14.59 -4.71 -3.92
N ARG A 193 -14.76 -4.65 -2.59
CA ARG A 193 -16.08 -4.73 -1.93
C ARG A 193 -17.05 -3.63 -2.42
N PHE A 194 -16.53 -2.62 -3.09
CA PHE A 194 -17.26 -1.65 -3.86
C PHE A 194 -16.66 -1.61 -5.27
N GLU A 195 -17.44 -1.98 -6.28
CA GLU A 195 -17.15 -1.59 -7.66
C GLU A 195 -17.37 -0.07 -7.71
N ILE A 196 -16.27 0.67 -7.64
CA ILE A 196 -16.27 2.10 -7.92
C ILE A 196 -16.81 2.23 -9.34
N PRO A 197 -17.89 2.99 -9.57
CA PRO A 197 -18.42 3.16 -10.92
C PRO A 197 -17.30 3.62 -11.87
N ASP A 198 -17.25 3.08 -13.08
CA ASP A 198 -16.16 3.37 -14.05
C ASP A 198 -15.95 4.88 -14.29
N TRP A 199 -17.01 5.68 -14.17
CA TRP A 199 -16.95 7.14 -14.27
C TRP A 199 -16.18 7.79 -13.12
N LEU A 200 -16.24 7.23 -11.91
CA LEU A 200 -15.55 7.74 -10.74
C LEU A 200 -14.06 7.34 -10.78
N ASP A 201 -13.76 6.12 -11.23
CA ASP A 201 -12.38 5.68 -11.46
C ASP A 201 -11.70 6.55 -12.54
N SER A 202 -12.39 6.74 -13.67
CA SER A 202 -11.96 7.66 -14.74
C SER A 202 -11.77 9.10 -14.23
N SER A 203 -12.62 9.55 -13.30
CA SER A 203 -12.51 10.90 -12.72
C SER A 203 -11.31 11.03 -11.78
N ILE A 204 -11.00 10.00 -10.99
CA ILE A 204 -9.84 9.96 -10.12
C ILE A 204 -8.56 10.06 -10.95
N ASP A 205 -8.47 9.31 -12.05
CA ASP A 205 -7.34 9.36 -12.97
C ASP A 205 -7.18 10.74 -13.63
N LEU A 206 -8.29 11.36 -14.02
CA LEU A 206 -8.31 12.70 -14.61
C LEU A 206 -7.86 13.76 -13.59
N ILE A 207 -8.35 13.69 -12.35
CA ILE A 207 -7.96 14.59 -11.25
C ILE A 207 -6.47 14.40 -10.91
N ASN A 208 -6.01 13.15 -10.86
CA ASN A 208 -4.60 12.84 -10.61
C ASN A 208 -3.73 13.43 -11.72
N SER A 209 -4.09 13.22 -12.99
CA SER A 209 -3.37 13.76 -14.15
C SER A 209 -3.31 15.29 -14.15
N ILE A 210 -4.44 15.96 -13.87
CA ILE A 210 -4.49 17.42 -13.78
C ILE A 210 -3.62 17.92 -12.62
N SER A 211 -3.73 17.30 -11.44
CA SER A 211 -2.96 17.70 -10.25
C SER A 211 -1.47 17.56 -10.50
N ILE A 212 -1.08 16.44 -11.08
CA ILE A 212 0.28 16.15 -11.53
C ILE A 212 0.79 17.23 -12.50
N SER A 213 0.01 17.52 -13.54
CA SER A 213 0.37 18.52 -14.55
C SER A 213 0.54 19.90 -13.93
N MET A 214 -0.36 20.28 -13.02
CA MET A 214 -0.28 21.54 -12.29
C MET A 214 0.98 21.65 -11.43
N TRP A 215 1.33 20.59 -10.69
CA TRP A 215 2.57 20.55 -9.90
C TRP A 215 3.82 20.66 -10.78
N PHE A 216 3.83 19.98 -11.92
CA PHE A 216 4.93 20.05 -12.87
C PHE A 216 5.13 21.47 -13.42
N VAL A 217 4.04 22.14 -13.80
CA VAL A 217 4.07 23.54 -14.27
C VAL A 217 4.56 24.48 -13.17
N LEU A 218 4.13 24.29 -11.92
CA LEU A 218 4.61 25.08 -10.78
C LEU A 218 6.11 24.91 -10.55
N ILE A 219 6.62 23.67 -10.59
CA ILE A 219 8.04 23.39 -10.41
C ILE A 219 8.85 24.02 -11.55
N LEU A 220 8.41 23.88 -12.81
CA LEU A 220 9.05 24.54 -13.94
C LEU A 220 9.07 26.06 -13.80
N ASN A 221 7.96 26.64 -13.33
CA ASN A 221 7.89 28.07 -13.07
C ASN A 221 8.90 28.50 -12.01
N ILE A 222 9.07 27.74 -10.93
CA ILE A 222 10.04 28.02 -9.86
C ILE A 222 11.48 27.89 -10.39
N ILE A 223 11.79 26.84 -11.16
CA ILE A 223 13.10 26.62 -11.77
C ILE A 223 13.48 27.80 -12.69
N TRP A 224 12.53 28.35 -13.44
CA TRP A 224 12.78 29.47 -14.34
C TRP A 224 12.80 30.83 -13.63
N SER A 225 11.83 31.08 -12.74
CA SER A 225 11.62 32.38 -12.12
C SER A 225 12.65 32.69 -11.03
N THR A 226 13.15 31.69 -10.30
CA THR A 226 14.15 31.86 -9.23
C THR A 226 15.51 32.39 -9.72
N PRO A 227 16.19 31.78 -10.72
CA PRO A 227 17.47 32.31 -11.21
C PRO A 227 17.31 33.66 -11.90
N PHE A 228 16.22 33.86 -12.64
CA PHE A 228 15.93 35.14 -13.29
C PHE A 228 15.74 36.27 -12.26
N GLY A 229 14.96 36.01 -11.20
CA GLY A 229 14.77 36.94 -10.08
C GLY A 229 16.09 37.28 -9.38
N TYR A 230 16.93 36.27 -9.12
CA TYR A 230 18.26 36.46 -8.53
C TYR A 230 19.17 37.34 -9.39
N ILE A 231 19.24 37.09 -10.70
CA ILE A 231 20.04 37.91 -11.64
C ILE A 231 19.54 39.36 -11.64
N LYS A 232 18.23 39.57 -11.68
CA LYS A 232 17.62 40.91 -11.67
C LYS A 232 17.93 41.65 -10.37
N LEU A 233 17.82 40.96 -9.22
CA LEU A 233 18.15 41.51 -7.91
C LEU A 233 19.65 41.87 -7.80
N ARG A 234 20.53 41.01 -8.30
CA ARG A 234 21.98 41.25 -8.30
C ARG A 234 22.35 42.45 -9.17
N ASN A 235 21.77 42.56 -10.36
CA ASN A 235 22.00 43.70 -11.25
C ASN A 235 21.48 45.00 -10.62
N TRP A 236 20.31 44.95 -9.98
CA TRP A 236 19.77 46.09 -9.24
C TRP A 236 20.69 46.51 -8.10
N LYS A 237 21.15 45.56 -7.28
CA LYS A 237 22.07 45.84 -6.16
C LYS A 237 23.38 46.46 -6.67
N LYS A 238 23.93 45.97 -7.78
CA LYS A 238 25.16 46.54 -8.37
C LYS A 238 24.99 47.98 -8.87
N GLN A 239 23.80 48.35 -9.36
CA GLN A 239 23.57 49.66 -10.00
C GLN A 239 23.01 50.71 -9.03
N TYR A 240 22.21 50.30 -8.05
CA TYR A 240 21.37 51.21 -7.25
C TYR A 240 21.54 51.06 -5.73
N SER A 241 22.36 50.14 -5.21
CA SER A 241 22.54 49.97 -3.76
C SER A 241 23.00 51.26 -3.09
N ASP A 242 24.00 51.92 -3.68
CA ASP A 242 24.65 53.06 -3.03
C ASP A 242 23.73 54.29 -3.05
N LEU A 243 22.97 54.45 -4.13
CA LEU A 243 21.94 55.48 -4.24
C LEU A 243 20.82 55.24 -3.23
N PHE A 244 20.40 53.98 -3.06
CA PHE A 244 19.35 53.61 -2.11
C PHE A 244 19.81 53.78 -0.65
N SER A 245 21.05 53.41 -0.32
CA SER A 245 21.61 53.65 1.02
C SER A 245 21.67 55.13 1.36
N ARG A 246 22.12 55.99 0.43
CA ARG A 246 22.11 57.45 0.64
C ARG A 246 20.71 58.02 0.80
N HIS A 247 19.72 57.48 0.07
CA HIS A 247 18.32 57.84 0.23
C HIS A 247 17.80 57.49 1.63
N LEU A 248 18.10 56.28 2.10
CA LEU A 248 17.77 55.85 3.46
C LEU A 248 18.48 56.71 4.51
N ASP A 249 19.76 57.05 4.33
CA ASP A 249 20.49 57.93 5.24
C ASP A 249 19.85 59.32 5.34
N SER A 250 19.33 59.84 4.23
CA SER A 250 18.60 61.12 4.21
C SER A 250 17.26 61.07 4.98
N ILE A 251 16.60 59.90 4.99
CA ILE A 251 15.37 59.68 5.78
C ILE A 251 15.74 59.49 7.25
N ILE A 252 16.76 58.68 7.55
CA ILE A 252 17.24 58.42 8.92
C ILE A 252 17.65 59.72 9.61
N GLY A 253 18.36 60.62 8.92
CA GLY A 253 18.75 61.92 9.48
C GLY A 253 17.59 62.87 9.83
N LYS A 254 16.35 62.53 9.48
CA LYS A 254 15.13 63.30 9.77
C LYS A 254 14.24 62.66 10.84
N VAL A 255 14.62 61.49 11.37
CA VAL A 255 13.79 60.68 12.26
C VAL A 255 14.53 60.46 13.58
N ASP A 256 13.90 60.83 14.70
CA ASP A 256 14.49 60.71 16.05
C ASP A 256 14.20 59.37 16.77
N HIS A 257 13.36 58.50 16.20
CA HIS A 257 12.95 57.25 16.86
C HIS A 257 13.86 56.08 16.49
N ASN A 258 14.65 55.60 17.47
CA ASN A 258 15.62 54.50 17.28
C ASN A 258 15.03 53.22 16.67
N ASP A 259 13.78 52.86 16.98
CA ASP A 259 13.14 51.66 16.42
C ASP A 259 12.91 51.79 14.90
N ILE A 260 12.58 53.00 14.45
CA ILE A 260 12.38 53.30 13.02
C ILE A 260 13.73 53.34 12.31
N ILE A 261 14.77 53.87 12.97
CA ILE A 261 16.14 53.88 12.43
C ILE A 261 16.63 52.45 12.21
N ASN A 262 16.52 51.57 13.21
CA ASN A 262 16.91 50.16 13.09
C ASN A 262 16.14 49.43 11.98
N MET A 263 14.84 49.72 11.84
CA MET A 263 14.02 49.20 10.74
C MET A 263 14.52 49.70 9.37
N LEU A 264 14.83 50.99 9.24
CA LEU A 264 15.34 51.58 8.00
C LEU A 264 16.72 51.05 7.63
N GLU A 265 17.60 50.82 8.61
CA GLU A 265 18.90 50.19 8.39
C GLU A 265 18.76 48.75 7.89
N SER A 266 17.79 47.98 8.40
CA SER A 266 17.53 46.62 7.91
C SER A 266 17.18 46.56 6.41
N TYR A 267 16.61 47.63 5.86
CA TYR A 267 16.28 47.72 4.44
C TYR A 267 17.52 47.98 3.55
N LYS A 268 18.64 48.46 4.10
CA LYS A 268 19.89 48.57 3.33
C LYS A 268 20.37 47.18 2.87
N ASP A 269 20.23 46.19 3.74
CA ASP A 269 20.58 44.80 3.45
C ASP A 269 19.48 44.07 2.68
N GLN A 270 18.21 44.41 2.94
CA GLN A 270 17.03 43.79 2.32
C GLN A 270 16.08 44.81 1.66
N PRO A 271 16.47 45.43 0.52
CA PRO A 271 15.70 46.49 -0.11
C PRO A 271 14.29 46.06 -0.52
N TYR A 272 14.12 44.82 -0.97
CA TYR A 272 12.82 44.28 -1.40
C TYR A 272 11.76 44.23 -0.29
N LYS A 273 12.14 44.33 1.00
CA LYS A 273 11.20 44.41 2.14
C LYS A 273 10.75 45.83 2.45
N ALA A 274 11.35 46.85 1.81
CA ALA A 274 11.03 48.24 2.09
C ALA A 274 9.59 48.56 1.66
N PRO A 275 8.75 49.13 2.55
CA PRO A 275 7.38 49.53 2.24
C PRO A 275 7.31 50.59 1.14
N SER A 276 6.18 50.66 0.44
CA SER A 276 5.97 51.50 -0.75
C SER A 276 6.25 52.99 -0.53
N TRP A 277 6.11 53.50 0.70
CA TRP A 277 6.37 54.91 1.02
C TRP A 277 7.86 55.27 0.95
N ILE A 278 8.77 54.34 1.27
CA ILE A 278 10.23 54.56 1.18
C ILE A 278 10.65 54.78 -0.29
N TRP A 279 9.95 54.11 -1.20
CA TRP A 279 10.19 54.17 -2.63
C TRP A 279 9.64 55.42 -3.32
N ARG A 280 8.73 56.16 -2.67
CA ARG A 280 8.02 57.27 -3.31
C ARG A 280 8.95 58.41 -3.74
N ASP A 281 9.95 58.69 -2.92
CA ASP A 281 10.90 59.80 -3.12
C ASP A 281 12.27 59.33 -3.62
N PHE A 282 12.38 58.05 -4.02
CA PHE A 282 13.62 57.47 -4.53
C PHE A 282 13.71 57.66 -6.05
N ASN A 283 14.79 58.30 -6.53
CA ASN A 283 15.01 58.60 -7.96
C ASN A 283 15.45 57.40 -8.81
N GLY A 284 15.33 56.16 -8.33
CA GLY A 284 15.71 54.94 -9.04
C GLY A 284 14.56 53.94 -9.20
N PRO A 285 14.74 52.88 -10.01
CA PRO A 285 13.73 51.85 -10.18
C PRO A 285 13.52 51.08 -8.87
N LYS A 286 12.25 50.73 -8.58
CA LYS A 286 11.91 49.89 -7.42
C LYS A 286 12.65 48.55 -7.48
N CYS A 287 13.15 48.09 -6.33
CA CYS A 287 13.76 46.77 -6.22
C CYS A 287 12.76 45.68 -6.67
N PRO A 288 13.16 44.71 -7.51
CA PRO A 288 12.29 43.60 -7.89
C PRO A 288 11.97 42.74 -6.67
N ASP A 289 10.71 42.34 -6.53
CA ASP A 289 10.28 41.42 -5.47
C ASP A 289 10.98 40.06 -5.68
N SER A 290 11.78 39.60 -4.71
CA SER A 290 12.37 38.26 -4.75
C SER A 290 11.40 37.26 -4.15
N LEU A 291 10.86 36.35 -4.97
CA LEU A 291 9.81 35.43 -4.54
C LEU A 291 10.30 34.24 -3.69
N VAL A 292 11.57 33.81 -3.81
CA VAL A 292 11.99 32.51 -3.22
C VAL A 292 13.44 32.46 -2.70
N ALA A 293 14.39 33.19 -3.29
CA ALA A 293 15.81 33.05 -2.92
C ALA A 293 16.57 34.39 -2.96
N GLU A 294 17.09 34.77 -1.79
CA GLU A 294 17.82 36.03 -1.58
C GLU A 294 19.34 35.87 -1.81
N THR A 295 19.85 34.65 -1.60
CA THR A 295 21.27 34.32 -1.68
C THR A 295 21.53 33.27 -2.77
N PHE A 296 22.75 33.26 -3.31
CA PHE A 296 23.20 32.20 -4.22
C PHE A 296 23.01 30.81 -3.60
N LYS A 297 23.31 30.65 -2.31
CA LYS A 297 23.13 29.40 -1.56
C LYS A 297 21.66 28.99 -1.54
N SER A 298 20.73 29.88 -1.21
CA SER A 298 19.29 29.58 -1.24
C SER A 298 18.80 29.23 -2.65
N THR A 299 19.29 29.91 -3.69
CA THR A 299 18.91 29.61 -5.08
C THR A 299 19.36 28.20 -5.49
N VAL A 300 20.59 27.82 -5.14
CA VAL A 300 21.13 26.48 -5.40
C VAL A 300 20.34 25.42 -4.63
N VAL A 301 20.01 25.66 -3.35
CA VAL A 301 19.21 24.72 -2.55
C VAL A 301 17.83 24.48 -3.15
N VAL A 302 17.13 25.54 -3.55
CA VAL A 302 15.80 25.44 -4.18
C VAL A 302 15.88 24.66 -5.50
N LEU A 303 16.89 24.90 -6.33
CA LEU A 303 17.11 24.15 -7.56
C LEU A 303 17.41 22.68 -7.30
N VAL A 304 18.26 22.36 -6.33
CA VAL A 304 18.58 20.97 -5.95
C VAL A 304 17.32 20.24 -5.47
N ILE A 305 16.49 20.87 -4.63
CA ILE A 305 15.22 20.30 -4.19
C ILE A 305 14.31 20.02 -5.39
N CYS A 306 14.17 20.97 -6.32
CA CYS A 306 13.34 20.79 -7.52
C CYS A 306 13.86 19.63 -8.40
N VAL A 307 15.19 19.50 -8.55
CA VAL A 307 15.81 18.41 -9.32
C VAL A 307 15.58 17.06 -8.64
N ILE A 308 15.72 16.96 -7.31
CA ILE A 308 15.45 15.73 -6.56
C ILE A 308 13.99 15.31 -6.71
N VAL A 309 13.05 16.27 -6.61
CA VAL A 309 11.62 16.01 -6.79
C VAL A 309 11.34 15.48 -8.20
N ILE A 310 11.90 16.12 -9.24
CA ILE A 310 11.75 15.66 -10.63
C ILE A 310 12.37 14.27 -10.81
N ALA A 311 13.58 14.03 -10.29
CA ALA A 311 14.27 12.76 -10.42
C ALA A 311 13.50 11.61 -9.73
N SER A 312 12.98 11.85 -8.52
CA SER A 312 12.11 10.90 -7.81
C SER A 312 10.86 10.57 -8.62
N TRP A 313 10.32 11.57 -9.30
CA TRP A 313 9.11 11.43 -10.10
C TRP A 313 9.36 10.65 -11.40
N VAL A 314 10.48 10.90 -12.09
CA VAL A 314 10.93 10.11 -13.25
C VAL A 314 11.21 8.66 -12.85
N LEU A 315 11.85 8.44 -11.71
CA LEU A 315 12.14 7.09 -11.21
C LEU A 315 10.86 6.29 -10.97
N LYS A 316 9.82 6.94 -10.42
CA LYS A 316 8.51 6.33 -10.18
C LYS A 316 7.76 5.98 -11.48
N LEU A 317 8.01 6.69 -12.57
CA LEU A 317 7.42 6.37 -13.89
C LEU A 317 8.20 5.28 -14.64
N ALA A 318 9.46 5.02 -14.27
CA ALA A 318 10.31 4.03 -14.91
C ALA A 318 10.23 2.62 -14.28
N ILE A 319 9.59 2.50 -13.11
CA ILE A 319 9.32 1.25 -12.39
C ILE A 319 7.86 0.86 -12.63
#